data_AF-N4UX92-F1
#
_entry.id   AF-N4UX92-F1
#
_cell.length_a   1.000
_cell.length_b   1.000
_cell.length_c   1.000
_cell.angle_alpha   90.00
_cell.angle_beta   90.00
_cell.angle_gamma   90.00
#
_symmetry.space_group_name_H-M   'P 1'
#
loop_
_entity.id
_entity.type
_entity.pdbx_description
1 polymer ?
#
loop_
_entity_poly.entity_id
_entity_poly.type
_entity_poly.pdbx_seq_one_letter_code
_entity_poly.pdbx_strand_id
1 'polypeptide(L)'
;YSACIGTIGAITATVATGDLAAPMIHLNVSKTLQEKTAIQRPDMSLDIYNATALWDIFKEKVDQIEETVATIEFPAKEEYFFALRTLVINGKTYLQTQENLCQRGNELAIILLKVKLQHKEKQRLTLSAKATEQQGAVLDLLKRAMFDRLLSIRSLVFLDFYMYSEAYMFHALTDKPPVNISPVKPVLDYLEDAARFQGNVAAFGSRVMVQQRKFSILTCGDAVNTSSLRDRLLKNKSVFVSLDPKDAMFAGFSRIRVSKARCYLEGASVAPDSDATGESAGIRLFLKTSGRFYDINLPGRKDGAAPFNAFVGDARALLFEYSVEDRSIICDGEYRQNLDYTRQSPLTEWELSIGAGGLQARDLDFTNLKGIRMEFWCDITLKI
;
A
#
# COMPACT_ATOMS: atom_id res chain seq x y z
N TYR A 1 -35.80 -30.62 -29.90
CA TYR A 1 -36.06 -29.73 -31.04
C TYR A 1 -34.71 -29.23 -31.57
N SER A 2 -33.87 -30.05 -32.21
CA SER A 2 -33.95 -30.60 -33.58
C SER A 2 -34.15 -29.55 -34.68
N ALA A 3 -33.25 -28.57 -34.78
CA ALA A 3 -32.94 -27.83 -36.01
C ALA A 3 -31.68 -26.95 -35.81
N CYS A 4 -30.50 -27.53 -35.60
CA CYS A 4 -29.21 -26.80 -35.62
C CYS A 4 -27.98 -27.72 -35.89
N ILE A 5 -28.17 -28.82 -36.63
CA ILE A 5 -27.05 -29.71 -37.09
C ILE A 5 -26.89 -29.65 -38.63
N GLY A 6 -27.51 -28.67 -39.30
CA GLY A 6 -27.58 -28.60 -40.76
C GLY A 6 -26.54 -27.75 -41.49
N THR A 7 -25.69 -26.97 -40.80
CA THR A 7 -24.94 -25.88 -41.48
C THR A 7 -23.44 -25.87 -41.20
N ILE A 8 -22.84 -27.04 -40.95
CA ILE A 8 -21.38 -27.22 -40.89
C ILE A 8 -20.87 -28.17 -42.01
N GLY A 9 -21.78 -28.76 -42.80
CA GLY A 9 -21.43 -29.71 -43.87
C GLY A 9 -21.19 -29.12 -45.26
N ALA A 10 -21.35 -27.81 -45.48
CA ALA A 10 -21.39 -27.23 -46.84
C ALA A 10 -20.21 -26.31 -47.21
N ILE A 11 -19.20 -26.13 -46.34
CA ILE A 11 -18.04 -25.27 -46.65
C ILE A 11 -16.79 -26.08 -47.07
N THR A 12 -16.81 -27.40 -46.92
CA THR A 12 -15.65 -28.26 -47.21
C THR A 12 -15.62 -28.86 -48.62
N ALA A 13 -16.52 -28.47 -49.53
CA ALA A 13 -16.63 -29.08 -50.87
C ALA A 13 -16.49 -28.10 -52.05
N THR A 14 -16.00 -26.87 -51.85
CA THR A 14 -15.85 -25.89 -52.95
C THR A 14 -14.48 -25.23 -52.96
N VAL A 15 -13.41 -26.02 -52.85
CA VAL A 15 -12.03 -25.59 -53.13
C VAL A 15 -11.41 -26.49 -54.23
N ALA A 16 -12.24 -27.04 -55.12
CA ALA A 16 -11.80 -27.94 -56.16
C ALA A 16 -12.55 -27.76 -57.48
N THR A 17 -12.74 -26.53 -57.95
CA THR A 17 -12.88 -26.19 -59.38
C THR A 17 -12.74 -24.68 -59.54
N GLY A 18 -11.81 -24.26 -60.39
CA GLY A 18 -11.58 -22.84 -60.66
C GLY A 18 -12.67 -22.24 -61.53
N ASP A 19 -13.10 -21.04 -61.17
CA ASP A 19 -13.55 -20.01 -62.12
C ASP A 19 -13.47 -18.63 -61.43
N LEU A 20 -12.65 -17.74 -61.99
CA LEU A 20 -12.13 -16.51 -61.37
C LEU A 20 -12.98 -15.24 -61.64
N ALA A 21 -14.24 -15.36 -62.08
CA ALA A 21 -15.01 -14.18 -62.50
C ALA A 21 -16.11 -13.71 -61.51
N ALA A 22 -16.59 -14.57 -60.61
CA ALA A 22 -17.62 -14.19 -59.63
C ALA A 22 -17.14 -13.40 -58.37
N PRO A 23 -15.88 -13.51 -57.88
CA PRO A 23 -15.52 -12.91 -56.59
C PRO A 23 -15.30 -11.39 -56.64
N MET A 24 -15.14 -10.79 -57.83
CA MET A 24 -14.86 -9.35 -57.95
C MET A 24 -16.11 -8.48 -57.71
N ILE A 25 -17.30 -8.95 -58.10
CA ILE A 25 -18.56 -8.25 -57.85
C ILE A 25 -18.92 -8.34 -56.36
N HIS A 26 -18.68 -9.49 -55.73
CA HIS A 26 -18.85 -9.65 -54.28
C HIS A 26 -17.86 -8.80 -53.48
N LEU A 27 -16.59 -8.66 -53.89
CA LEU A 27 -15.63 -7.80 -53.18
C LEU A 27 -15.97 -6.31 -53.25
N ASN A 28 -16.49 -5.82 -54.39
CA ASN A 28 -16.91 -4.42 -54.50
C ASN A 28 -18.22 -4.15 -53.75
N VAL A 29 -19.16 -5.10 -53.73
CA VAL A 29 -20.38 -5.03 -52.91
C VAL A 29 -20.05 -5.16 -51.41
N SER A 30 -19.05 -5.97 -51.03
CA SER A 30 -18.57 -6.09 -49.64
C SER A 30 -17.81 -4.85 -49.17
N LYS A 31 -17.03 -4.19 -50.04
CA LYS A 31 -16.39 -2.90 -49.71
C LYS A 31 -17.41 -1.78 -49.57
N THR A 32 -18.38 -1.69 -50.49
CA THR A 32 -19.44 -0.66 -50.42
C THR A 32 -20.45 -0.92 -49.31
N LEU A 33 -20.69 -2.18 -48.90
CA LEU A 33 -21.41 -2.48 -47.66
C LEU A 33 -20.56 -2.17 -46.43
N GLN A 34 -19.27 -2.53 -46.38
CA GLN A 34 -18.40 -2.20 -45.23
C GLN A 34 -18.27 -0.70 -44.99
N GLU A 35 -18.34 0.13 -46.03
CA GLU A 35 -18.35 1.60 -45.89
C GLU A 35 -19.73 2.15 -45.48
N LYS A 36 -20.83 1.47 -45.80
CA LYS A 36 -22.20 1.91 -45.44
C LYS A 36 -22.76 1.31 -44.13
N THR A 37 -22.25 0.17 -43.68
CA THR A 37 -22.54 -0.43 -42.37
C THR A 37 -21.37 -0.33 -41.39
N ALA A 38 -20.37 0.50 -41.70
CA ALA A 38 -19.50 1.07 -40.69
C ALA A 38 -20.36 1.92 -39.75
N ILE A 39 -20.93 1.26 -38.74
CA ILE A 39 -21.12 1.87 -37.42
C ILE A 39 -19.83 2.64 -37.20
N GLN A 40 -19.93 3.97 -37.21
CA GLN A 40 -18.84 4.86 -36.84
C GLN A 40 -18.17 4.22 -35.65
N ARG A 41 -16.90 3.78 -35.79
CA ARG A 41 -16.17 3.23 -34.64
C ARG A 41 -16.32 4.31 -33.56
N PRO A 42 -16.91 3.98 -32.39
CA PRO A 42 -16.99 4.95 -31.32
C PRO A 42 -15.58 5.46 -31.09
N ASP A 43 -15.44 6.78 -31.05
CA ASP A 43 -14.16 7.43 -30.85
C ASP A 43 -13.51 6.82 -29.60
N MET A 44 -12.39 6.12 -29.78
CA MET A 44 -11.67 5.45 -28.68
C MET A 44 -11.01 6.46 -27.72
N SER A 45 -11.29 7.76 -27.89
CA SER A 45 -10.95 8.81 -26.93
C SER A 45 -11.85 8.79 -25.68
N LEU A 46 -13.02 8.15 -25.73
CA LEU A 46 -13.89 7.99 -24.56
C LEU A 46 -13.65 6.65 -23.87
N ASP A 47 -13.20 6.72 -22.61
CA ASP A 47 -13.21 5.59 -21.69
C ASP A 47 -14.63 5.02 -21.54
N ILE A 48 -14.75 3.71 -21.37
CA ILE A 48 -16.01 2.98 -21.20
C ILE A 48 -16.80 3.54 -20.02
N TYR A 49 -16.12 3.96 -18.96
CA TYR A 49 -16.75 4.65 -17.83
C TYR A 49 -17.44 5.95 -18.28
N ASN A 50 -16.79 6.74 -19.13
CA ASN A 50 -17.37 7.96 -19.70
C ASN A 50 -18.52 7.63 -20.66
N ALA A 51 -18.41 6.57 -21.47
CA ALA A 51 -19.47 6.13 -22.37
C ALA A 51 -20.70 5.61 -21.61
N THR A 52 -20.52 4.88 -20.51
CA THR A 52 -21.62 4.46 -19.63
C THR A 52 -22.25 5.65 -18.91
N ALA A 53 -21.46 6.64 -18.50
CA ALA A 53 -21.96 7.87 -17.89
C ALA A 53 -22.81 8.70 -18.88
N LEU A 54 -22.49 8.70 -20.18
CA LEU A 54 -23.35 9.31 -21.20
C LEU A 54 -24.72 8.63 -21.32
N TRP A 55 -24.78 7.31 -21.18
CA TRP A 55 -26.05 6.57 -21.11
C TRP A 55 -26.84 6.87 -19.83
N ASP A 56 -26.16 7.14 -18.72
CA ASP A 56 -26.80 7.63 -17.47
C ASP A 56 -27.36 9.05 -17.64
N ILE A 57 -26.61 9.95 -18.26
CA ILE A 57 -27.08 11.30 -18.59
C ILE A 57 -28.29 11.24 -19.54
N PHE A 58 -28.28 10.31 -20.51
CA PHE A 58 -29.42 10.11 -21.39
C PHE A 58 -30.65 9.63 -20.62
N LYS A 59 -30.49 8.70 -19.67
CA LYS A 59 -31.59 8.24 -18.82
C LYS A 59 -32.20 9.39 -18.03
N GLU A 60 -31.38 10.22 -17.39
CA GLU A 60 -31.88 11.38 -16.64
C GLU A 60 -32.62 12.40 -17.52
N LYS A 61 -32.16 12.60 -18.76
CA LYS A 61 -32.89 13.43 -19.73
C LYS A 61 -34.22 12.82 -20.13
N VAL A 62 -34.29 11.50 -20.30
CA VAL A 62 -35.55 10.80 -20.60
C VAL A 62 -36.52 10.91 -19.42
N ASP A 63 -36.05 10.75 -18.19
CA ASP A 63 -36.86 10.87 -16.99
C ASP A 63 -37.40 12.32 -16.82
N GLN A 64 -36.58 13.36 -17.10
CA GLN A 64 -37.03 14.76 -17.14
C GLN A 64 -38.09 15.03 -18.23
N ILE A 65 -37.96 14.39 -19.40
CA ILE A 65 -38.95 14.50 -20.47
C ILE A 65 -40.26 13.79 -20.06
N GLU A 66 -40.18 12.68 -19.34
CA GLU A 66 -41.37 11.98 -18.83
C GLU A 66 -42.14 12.84 -17.81
N GLU A 67 -41.44 13.51 -16.91
CA GLU A 67 -42.01 14.44 -15.92
C GLU A 67 -42.68 15.65 -16.59
N THR A 68 -42.05 16.25 -17.59
CA THR A 68 -42.61 17.42 -18.29
C THR A 68 -43.81 17.07 -19.17
N VAL A 69 -43.86 15.83 -19.68
CA VAL A 69 -44.97 15.32 -20.49
C VAL A 69 -46.03 14.63 -19.61
N ALA A 70 -45.86 14.59 -18.27
CA ALA A 70 -46.80 14.00 -17.30
C ALA A 70 -48.26 14.45 -17.48
N THR A 71 -48.46 15.72 -17.85
CA THR A 71 -49.76 16.37 -18.02
C THR A 71 -50.49 16.04 -19.33
N ILE A 72 -49.82 15.40 -20.29
CA ILE A 72 -50.41 15.03 -21.58
C ILE A 72 -50.72 13.53 -21.56
N GLU A 73 -52.01 13.18 -21.54
CA GLU A 73 -52.46 11.80 -21.63
C GLU A 73 -52.44 11.33 -23.09
N PHE A 74 -51.50 10.43 -23.41
CA PHE A 74 -51.49 9.70 -24.67
C PHE A 74 -51.38 8.19 -24.41
N PRO A 75 -52.15 7.33 -25.12
CA PRO A 75 -52.24 5.90 -24.79
C PRO A 75 -50.92 5.13 -24.93
N ALA A 76 -50.02 5.55 -25.81
CA ALA A 76 -48.76 4.86 -26.10
C ALA A 76 -47.55 5.37 -25.25
N LYS A 77 -47.82 6.13 -24.19
CA LYS A 77 -46.79 6.82 -23.39
C LYS A 77 -45.89 5.87 -22.63
N GLU A 78 -46.50 4.99 -21.88
CA GLU A 78 -45.78 4.06 -21.03
C GLU A 78 -44.92 3.11 -21.87
N GLU A 79 -45.44 2.65 -23.01
CA GLU A 79 -44.69 1.79 -23.95
C GLU A 79 -43.47 2.51 -24.54
N TYR A 80 -43.60 3.79 -24.89
CA TYR A 80 -42.49 4.57 -25.45
C TYR A 80 -41.38 4.82 -24.43
N PHE A 81 -41.73 5.25 -23.20
CA PHE A 81 -40.72 5.47 -22.15
C PHE A 81 -40.12 4.15 -21.65
N PHE A 82 -40.90 3.07 -21.60
CA PHE A 82 -40.38 1.74 -21.31
C PHE A 82 -39.38 1.26 -22.39
N ALA A 83 -39.66 1.51 -23.67
CA ALA A 83 -38.74 1.21 -24.76
C ALA A 83 -37.44 2.04 -24.66
N LEU A 84 -37.54 3.32 -24.30
CA LEU A 84 -36.35 4.17 -24.08
C LEU A 84 -35.49 3.71 -22.90
N ARG A 85 -36.11 3.34 -21.77
CA ARG A 85 -35.37 2.77 -20.63
C ARG A 85 -34.72 1.43 -20.98
N THR A 86 -35.41 0.60 -21.76
CA THR A 86 -34.86 -0.67 -22.28
C THR A 86 -33.66 -0.42 -23.20
N LEU A 87 -33.71 0.63 -24.04
CA LEU A 87 -32.60 1.01 -24.91
C LEU A 87 -31.35 1.40 -24.11
N VAL A 88 -31.49 2.13 -23.00
CA VAL A 88 -30.36 2.48 -22.13
C VAL A 88 -29.69 1.23 -21.57
N ILE A 89 -30.48 0.28 -21.07
CA ILE A 89 -29.96 -0.97 -20.51
C ILE A 89 -29.25 -1.77 -21.60
N ASN A 90 -29.86 -1.90 -22.78
CA ASN A 90 -29.25 -2.61 -23.91
C ASN A 90 -27.97 -1.93 -24.43
N GLY A 91 -27.92 -0.60 -24.42
CA GLY A 91 -26.72 0.16 -24.78
C GLY A 91 -25.56 -0.10 -23.81
N LYS A 92 -25.84 -0.13 -22.51
CA LYS A 92 -24.83 -0.45 -21.49
C LYS A 92 -24.34 -1.90 -21.57
N THR A 93 -25.25 -2.86 -21.72
CA THR A 93 -24.87 -4.29 -21.84
C THR A 93 -24.06 -4.56 -23.10
N TYR A 94 -24.36 -3.86 -24.20
CA TYR A 94 -23.57 -3.93 -25.44
C TYR A 94 -22.12 -3.45 -25.21
N LEU A 95 -21.95 -2.27 -24.59
CA LEU A 95 -20.62 -1.72 -24.29
C LEU A 95 -19.81 -2.64 -23.36
N GLN A 96 -20.43 -3.15 -22.30
CA GLN A 96 -19.80 -4.09 -21.38
C GLN A 96 -19.41 -5.41 -22.07
N THR A 97 -20.24 -5.89 -23.00
CA THR A 97 -19.93 -7.11 -23.78
C THR A 97 -18.74 -6.88 -24.71
N GLN A 98 -18.66 -5.71 -25.34
CA GLN A 98 -17.55 -5.33 -26.20
C GLN A 98 -16.23 -5.22 -25.41
N GLU A 99 -16.28 -4.63 -24.21
CA GLU A 99 -15.12 -4.58 -23.31
C GLU A 99 -14.62 -5.97 -22.95
N ASN A 100 -15.52 -6.84 -22.49
CA ASN A 100 -15.18 -8.23 -22.15
C ASN A 100 -14.54 -8.95 -23.34
N LEU A 101 -15.06 -8.74 -24.56
CA LEU A 101 -14.48 -9.31 -25.76
C LEU A 101 -13.04 -8.80 -25.99
N CYS A 102 -12.81 -7.50 -25.88
CA CYS A 102 -11.47 -6.91 -26.00
C CYS A 102 -10.51 -7.43 -24.93
N GLN A 103 -10.95 -7.53 -23.68
CA GLN A 103 -10.15 -8.06 -22.58
C GLN A 103 -9.78 -9.53 -22.81
N ARG A 104 -10.75 -10.37 -23.17
CA ARG A 104 -10.48 -11.78 -23.52
C ARG A 104 -9.60 -11.92 -24.76
N GLY A 105 -9.74 -11.02 -25.74
CA GLY A 105 -8.85 -10.93 -26.89
C GLY A 105 -7.40 -10.65 -26.50
N ASN A 106 -7.18 -9.69 -25.59
CA ASN A 106 -5.86 -9.38 -25.05
C ASN A 106 -5.26 -10.55 -24.27
N GLU A 107 -6.05 -11.19 -23.40
CA GLU A 107 -5.63 -12.40 -22.66
C GLU A 107 -5.20 -13.52 -23.63
N LEU A 108 -6.00 -13.76 -24.67
CA LEU A 108 -5.68 -14.75 -25.69
C LEU A 108 -4.39 -14.40 -26.44
N ALA A 109 -4.21 -13.13 -26.83
CA ALA A 109 -2.99 -12.68 -27.49
C ALA A 109 -1.74 -12.91 -26.62
N ILE A 110 -1.83 -12.63 -25.31
CA ILE A 110 -0.78 -12.90 -24.35
C ILE A 110 -0.48 -14.41 -24.27
N ILE A 111 -1.51 -15.25 -24.19
CA ILE A 111 -1.35 -16.71 -24.16
C ILE A 111 -0.69 -17.21 -25.45
N LEU A 112 -1.14 -16.74 -26.61
CA LEU A 112 -0.54 -17.10 -27.90
C LEU A 112 0.93 -16.68 -27.99
N LEU A 113 1.27 -15.50 -27.48
CA LEU A 113 2.66 -15.05 -27.40
C LEU A 113 3.50 -15.94 -26.48
N LYS A 114 2.97 -16.29 -25.30
CA LYS A 114 3.61 -17.22 -24.36
C LYS A 114 3.84 -18.59 -25.00
N VAL A 115 2.86 -19.13 -25.71
CA VAL A 115 2.98 -20.42 -26.42
C VAL A 115 4.04 -20.34 -27.52
N LYS A 116 4.06 -19.26 -28.32
CA LYS A 116 5.12 -19.05 -29.33
C LYS A 116 6.51 -18.98 -28.71
N LEU A 117 6.66 -18.25 -27.60
CA LEU A 117 7.92 -18.17 -26.84
C LEU A 117 8.33 -19.55 -26.34
N GLN A 118 7.42 -20.30 -25.71
CA GLN A 118 7.68 -21.67 -25.24
C GLN A 118 8.08 -22.61 -26.39
N HIS A 119 7.44 -22.50 -27.56
CA HIS A 119 7.80 -23.31 -28.71
C HIS A 119 9.20 -22.98 -29.25
N LYS A 120 9.53 -21.69 -29.34
CA LYS A 120 10.86 -21.21 -29.73
C LYS A 120 11.93 -21.65 -28.71
N GLU A 121 11.63 -21.59 -27.41
CA GLU A 121 12.52 -22.07 -26.36
C GLU A 121 12.68 -23.58 -26.40
N LYS A 122 11.60 -24.35 -26.63
CA LYS A 122 11.67 -25.80 -26.81
C LYS A 122 12.56 -26.15 -28.00
N GLN A 123 12.42 -25.47 -29.13
CA GLN A 123 13.31 -25.65 -30.29
C GLN A 123 14.77 -25.33 -29.95
N ARG A 124 15.03 -24.18 -29.32
CA ARG A 124 16.38 -23.81 -28.84
C ARG A 124 16.96 -24.87 -27.90
N LEU A 125 16.16 -25.37 -26.97
CA LEU A 125 16.55 -26.40 -26.00
C LEU A 125 16.79 -27.75 -26.68
N THR A 126 15.99 -28.14 -27.67
CA THR A 126 16.23 -29.37 -28.44
C THR A 126 17.47 -29.29 -29.32
N LEU A 127 17.75 -28.13 -29.91
CA LEU A 127 18.97 -27.89 -30.67
C LEU A 127 20.19 -27.85 -29.74
N SER A 128 20.05 -27.21 -28.57
CA SER A 128 21.08 -27.22 -27.53
C SER A 128 21.30 -28.65 -27.03
N ALA A 129 20.25 -29.44 -26.76
CA ALA A 129 20.35 -30.83 -26.32
C ALA A 129 21.07 -31.71 -27.36
N LYS A 130 20.75 -31.59 -28.65
CA LYS A 130 21.45 -32.29 -29.73
C LYS A 130 22.92 -31.87 -29.88
N ALA A 131 23.22 -30.58 -29.73
CA ALA A 131 24.61 -30.09 -29.72
C ALA A 131 25.37 -30.55 -28.46
N THR A 132 24.65 -30.68 -27.35
CA THR A 132 25.15 -31.12 -26.04
C THR A 132 25.45 -32.62 -26.01
N GLU A 133 24.71 -33.44 -26.78
CA GLU A 133 24.92 -34.88 -26.94
C GLU A 133 26.29 -35.20 -27.59
N GLN A 134 26.86 -34.27 -28.36
CA GLN A 134 28.15 -34.44 -29.04
C GLN A 134 29.35 -33.83 -28.29
N GLN A 135 29.12 -32.99 -27.26
CA GLN A 135 30.18 -32.29 -26.54
C GLN A 135 29.87 -32.21 -25.04
N GLY A 136 30.47 -33.11 -24.24
CA GLY A 136 30.33 -33.12 -22.78
C GLY A 136 30.68 -31.78 -22.10
N ALA A 137 31.55 -30.98 -22.72
CA ALA A 137 31.90 -29.63 -22.25
C ALA A 137 30.73 -28.63 -22.33
N VAL A 138 29.85 -28.74 -23.33
CA VAL A 138 28.66 -27.88 -23.48
C VAL A 138 27.59 -28.27 -22.46
N LEU A 139 27.49 -29.57 -22.14
CA LEU A 139 26.60 -30.07 -21.09
C LEU A 139 26.99 -29.49 -19.72
N ASP A 140 28.28 -29.45 -19.43
CA ASP A 140 28.79 -28.89 -18.18
C ASP A 140 28.62 -27.37 -18.13
N LEU A 141 28.79 -26.67 -19.26
CA LEU A 141 28.50 -25.24 -19.33
C LEU A 141 27.01 -24.95 -19.08
N LEU A 142 26.12 -25.74 -19.68
CA LEU A 142 24.68 -25.57 -19.55
C LEU A 142 24.19 -25.95 -18.15
N LYS A 143 24.74 -27.01 -17.56
CA LYS A 143 24.53 -27.35 -16.14
C LYS A 143 24.99 -26.21 -15.23
N ARG A 144 26.21 -25.69 -15.42
CA ARG A 144 26.72 -24.54 -14.64
C ARG A 144 25.82 -23.32 -14.77
N ALA A 145 25.44 -22.94 -15.99
CA ALA A 145 24.53 -21.81 -16.22
C ALA A 145 23.15 -22.00 -15.58
N MET A 146 22.61 -23.24 -15.60
CA MET A 146 21.36 -23.56 -14.89
C MET A 146 21.53 -23.52 -13.37
N PHE A 147 22.65 -24.03 -12.84
CA PHE A 147 22.97 -23.94 -11.41
C PHE A 147 23.16 -22.49 -10.96
N ASP A 148 23.80 -21.63 -11.76
CA ASP A 148 23.98 -20.20 -11.46
C ASP A 148 22.62 -19.49 -11.40
N ARG A 149 21.72 -19.75 -12.35
CA ARG A 149 20.35 -19.22 -12.29
C ARG A 149 19.59 -19.73 -11.08
N LEU A 150 19.70 -21.01 -10.76
CA LEU A 150 19.04 -21.59 -9.59
C LEU A 150 19.56 -20.99 -8.29
N LEU A 151 20.88 -20.80 -8.16
CA LEU A 151 21.51 -20.14 -7.02
C LEU A 151 21.09 -18.68 -6.91
N SER A 152 21.00 -17.96 -8.02
CA SER A 152 20.50 -16.58 -8.03
C SER A 152 19.07 -16.49 -7.50
N ILE A 153 18.16 -17.35 -7.96
CA ILE A 153 16.78 -17.39 -7.45
C ILE A 153 16.77 -17.72 -5.96
N ARG A 154 17.56 -18.72 -5.53
CA ARG A 154 17.64 -19.11 -4.12
C ARG A 154 18.26 -18.04 -3.23
N SER A 155 19.20 -17.24 -3.75
CA SER A 155 19.78 -16.12 -3.00
C SER A 155 18.76 -15.01 -2.74
N LEU A 156 17.82 -14.78 -3.67
CA LEU A 156 16.73 -13.82 -3.47
C LEU A 156 15.78 -14.32 -2.39
N VAL A 157 15.37 -15.58 -2.48
CA VAL A 157 14.52 -16.22 -1.45
C VAL A 157 15.23 -16.18 -0.08
N PHE A 158 16.52 -16.51 -0.03
CA PHE A 158 17.32 -16.40 1.18
C PHE A 158 17.28 -15.00 1.77
N LEU A 159 17.46 -13.96 0.95
CA LEU A 159 17.44 -12.56 1.40
C LEU A 159 16.07 -12.19 1.99
N ASP A 160 14.98 -12.61 1.35
CA ASP A 160 13.63 -12.35 1.87
C ASP A 160 13.42 -13.01 3.22
N PHE A 161 13.73 -14.31 3.35
CA PHE A 161 13.63 -15.01 4.63
C PHE A 161 14.54 -14.41 5.71
N TYR A 162 15.72 -13.93 5.33
CA TYR A 162 16.64 -13.26 6.23
C TYR A 162 16.03 -11.95 6.76
N MET A 163 15.48 -11.11 5.89
CA MET A 163 14.77 -9.88 6.28
C MET A 163 13.58 -10.18 7.19
N TYR A 164 12.78 -11.21 6.90
CA TYR A 164 11.67 -11.63 7.76
C TYR A 164 12.16 -12.13 9.13
N SER A 165 13.28 -12.85 9.17
CA SER A 165 13.89 -13.30 10.43
C SER A 165 14.35 -12.12 11.27
N GLU A 166 15.04 -11.14 10.68
CA GLU A 166 15.46 -9.92 11.37
C GLU A 166 14.26 -9.11 11.87
N ALA A 167 13.20 -8.98 11.05
CA ALA A 167 11.97 -8.31 11.45
C ALA A 167 11.27 -9.04 12.62
N TYR A 168 11.25 -10.38 12.60
CA TYR A 168 10.75 -11.17 13.71
C TYR A 168 11.59 -10.98 14.98
N MET A 169 12.92 -11.04 14.87
CA MET A 169 13.84 -10.84 16.00
C MET A 169 13.70 -9.44 16.61
N PHE A 170 13.52 -8.41 15.77
CA PHE A 170 13.20 -7.07 16.22
C PHE A 170 11.84 -7.01 16.93
N HIS A 171 10.81 -7.64 16.36
CA HIS A 171 9.47 -7.65 16.92
C HIS A 171 9.39 -8.41 18.25
N ALA A 172 10.06 -9.56 18.34
CA ALA A 172 10.03 -10.46 19.49
C ALA A 172 11.16 -10.21 20.50
N LEU A 173 12.10 -9.29 20.21
CA LEU A 173 13.30 -9.02 21.02
C LEU A 173 14.12 -10.27 21.36
N THR A 174 14.25 -11.18 20.40
CA THR A 174 15.01 -12.43 20.54
C THR A 174 16.29 -12.35 19.72
N ASP A 175 17.45 -12.71 20.29
CA ASP A 175 18.73 -12.71 19.55
C ASP A 175 18.92 -13.93 18.65
N LYS A 176 18.06 -14.93 18.80
CA LYS A 176 18.20 -16.19 18.07
C LYS A 176 17.24 -16.19 16.90
N PRO A 177 17.75 -16.41 15.67
CA PRO A 177 16.86 -16.59 14.53
C PRO A 177 16.01 -17.84 14.79
N PRO A 178 14.70 -17.77 14.53
CA PRO A 178 13.80 -18.90 14.76
C PRO A 178 14.11 -20.09 13.84
N VAL A 179 14.80 -19.85 12.72
CA VAL A 179 15.11 -20.86 11.73
C VAL A 179 16.50 -20.60 11.12
N ASN A 180 17.25 -21.65 10.80
CA ASN A 180 18.54 -21.54 10.12
C ASN A 180 18.33 -21.46 8.61
N ILE A 181 18.62 -20.32 7.99
CA ILE A 181 18.36 -20.07 6.57
C ILE A 181 19.67 -20.29 5.80
N SER A 182 19.63 -21.00 4.66
CA SER A 182 20.79 -21.19 3.80
C SER A 182 20.39 -21.28 2.33
N PRO A 183 21.07 -20.55 1.42
CA PRO A 183 20.72 -20.49 -0.01
C PRO A 183 20.86 -21.85 -0.71
N VAL A 184 21.55 -22.81 -0.10
CA VAL A 184 21.78 -24.14 -0.69
C VAL A 184 20.71 -25.16 -0.26
N LYS A 185 19.80 -24.79 0.65
CA LYS A 185 18.74 -25.70 1.13
C LYS A 185 17.78 -26.15 0.01
N PRO A 186 17.22 -27.36 0.10
CA PRO A 186 16.08 -27.80 -0.69
C PRO A 186 14.87 -26.87 -0.57
N VAL A 187 14.06 -26.79 -1.62
CA VAL A 187 12.85 -25.94 -1.64
C VAL A 187 11.79 -26.39 -0.64
N LEU A 188 11.68 -27.71 -0.40
CA LEU A 188 10.76 -28.27 0.60
C LEU A 188 11.07 -27.74 2.00
N ASP A 189 12.35 -27.67 2.36
CA ASP A 189 12.81 -27.15 3.66
C ASP A 189 12.42 -25.67 3.83
N TYR A 190 12.41 -24.87 2.77
CA TYR A 190 11.94 -23.48 2.85
C TYR A 190 10.44 -23.37 3.17
N LEU A 191 9.62 -24.32 2.68
CA LEU A 191 8.19 -24.35 2.99
C LEU A 191 7.97 -24.73 4.46
N GLU A 192 8.73 -25.69 4.98
CA GLU A 192 8.71 -26.03 6.40
C GLU A 192 9.20 -24.86 7.26
N ASP A 193 10.28 -24.20 6.85
CA ASP A 193 10.82 -23.02 7.52
C ASP A 193 9.77 -21.89 7.55
N ALA A 194 9.05 -21.66 6.45
CA ALA A 194 7.94 -20.69 6.39
C ALA A 194 6.81 -21.03 7.37
N ALA A 195 6.40 -22.30 7.44
CA ALA A 195 5.40 -22.76 8.40
C ALA A 195 5.87 -22.57 9.85
N ARG A 196 7.16 -22.81 10.14
CA ARG A 196 7.77 -22.54 11.45
C ARG A 196 7.77 -21.05 11.79
N PHE A 197 8.08 -20.18 10.84
CA PHE A 197 7.98 -18.73 11.03
C PHE A 197 6.56 -18.30 11.40
N GLN A 198 5.57 -18.75 10.62
CA GLN A 198 4.16 -18.43 10.89
C GLN A 198 3.71 -18.96 12.26
N GLY A 199 4.08 -20.19 12.60
CA GLY A 199 3.83 -20.79 13.91
C GLY A 199 4.45 -19.99 15.06
N ASN A 200 5.69 -19.52 14.90
CA ASN A 200 6.39 -18.72 15.91
C ASN A 200 5.81 -17.32 16.07
N VAL A 201 5.33 -16.70 14.99
CA VAL A 201 4.60 -15.42 15.05
C VAL A 201 3.27 -15.59 15.79
N ALA A 202 2.50 -16.63 15.46
CA ALA A 202 1.25 -16.94 16.15
C ALA A 202 1.48 -17.29 17.63
N ALA A 203 2.54 -18.05 17.94
CA ALA A 203 2.92 -18.39 19.31
C ALA A 203 3.39 -17.16 20.10
N PHE A 204 4.08 -16.21 19.47
CA PHE A 204 4.42 -14.95 20.11
C PHE A 204 3.15 -14.17 20.49
N GLY A 205 2.20 -14.05 19.55
CA GLY A 205 0.93 -13.35 19.79
C GLY A 205 0.07 -13.98 20.89
N SER A 206 0.16 -15.29 21.11
CA SER A 206 -0.58 -15.97 22.17
C SER A 206 0.12 -15.95 23.54
N ARG A 207 1.46 -15.91 23.56
CA ARG A 207 2.25 -15.92 24.81
C ARG A 207 2.48 -14.53 25.39
N VAL A 208 2.64 -13.53 24.53
CA VAL A 208 3.04 -12.19 24.94
C VAL A 208 1.82 -11.27 24.93
N MET A 209 1.43 -10.82 26.11
CA MET A 209 0.33 -9.88 26.26
C MET A 209 0.78 -8.47 25.85
N VAL A 210 0.41 -8.08 24.63
CA VAL A 210 0.64 -6.72 24.12
C VAL A 210 -0.53 -5.83 24.55
N GLN A 211 -0.23 -4.81 25.36
CA GLN A 211 -1.21 -3.86 25.87
C GLN A 211 -0.87 -2.45 25.38
N GLN A 212 -1.85 -1.55 25.38
CA GLN A 212 -1.61 -0.14 25.11
C GLN A 212 -1.57 0.66 26.40
N ARG A 213 -0.54 1.48 26.57
CA ARG A 213 -0.41 2.39 27.71
C ARG A 213 0.03 3.77 27.24
N LYS A 214 -0.56 4.79 27.87
CA LYS A 214 -0.17 6.18 27.72
C LYS A 214 0.87 6.54 28.78
N PHE A 215 2.02 7.02 28.33
CA PHE A 215 3.06 7.60 29.16
C PHE A 215 3.01 9.12 29.02
N SER A 216 3.05 9.86 30.13
CA SER A 216 3.03 11.32 30.12
C SER A 216 4.21 11.85 30.93
N ILE A 217 5.05 12.65 30.30
CA ILE A 217 6.25 13.23 30.91
C ILE A 217 6.13 14.74 30.81
N LEU A 218 6.30 15.43 31.94
CA LEU A 218 6.47 16.87 31.97
C LEU A 218 7.96 17.17 32.16
N THR A 219 8.58 17.79 31.16
CA THR A 219 10.02 18.07 31.16
C THR A 219 10.32 19.44 30.56
N CYS A 220 11.45 20.03 30.95
CA CYS A 220 12.03 21.20 30.28
C CYS A 220 13.04 20.81 29.19
N GLY A 221 13.24 19.50 28.96
CA GLY A 221 14.25 18.96 28.03
C GLY A 221 15.67 19.29 28.48
N ASP A 222 16.53 19.64 27.52
CA ASP A 222 17.90 20.13 27.74
C ASP A 222 17.97 21.56 28.32
N ALA A 223 16.83 22.20 28.60
CA ALA A 223 16.81 23.52 29.23
C ALA A 223 16.85 23.38 30.76
N VAL A 224 17.86 23.99 31.40
CA VAL A 224 18.07 23.93 32.86
C VAL A 224 16.88 24.52 33.64
N ASN A 225 16.21 25.53 33.08
CA ASN A 225 15.05 26.21 33.68
C ASN A 225 13.98 26.59 32.64
N THR A 226 12.74 26.83 33.09
CA THR A 226 11.60 27.27 32.25
C THR A 226 11.87 28.57 31.49
N SER A 227 12.66 29.49 32.06
CA SER A 227 13.10 30.72 31.38
C SER A 227 14.03 30.45 30.19
N SER A 228 14.99 29.54 30.36
CA SER A 228 15.89 29.14 29.28
C SER A 228 15.18 28.37 28.16
N LEU A 229 14.11 27.64 28.51
CA LEU A 229 13.23 27.00 27.54
C LEU A 229 12.46 28.03 26.72
N ARG A 230 11.88 29.04 27.38
CA ARG A 230 11.21 30.17 26.73
C ARG A 230 12.14 30.87 25.74
N ASP A 231 13.37 31.17 26.14
CA ASP A 231 14.34 31.84 25.26
C ASP A 231 14.72 31.01 24.03
N ARG A 232 14.77 29.68 24.15
CA ARG A 232 15.04 28.76 23.04
C ARG A 232 13.85 28.69 22.08
N LEU A 233 12.63 28.60 22.60
CA LEU A 233 11.40 28.57 21.82
C LEU A 233 11.17 29.90 21.07
N LEU A 234 11.41 31.04 21.72
CA LEU A 234 11.33 32.38 21.09
C LEU A 234 12.33 32.56 19.95
N LYS A 235 13.52 31.95 20.07
CA LYS A 235 14.55 31.95 19.01
C LYS A 235 14.32 30.87 17.94
N ASN A 236 13.18 30.17 18.02
CA ASN A 236 12.83 29.03 17.16
C ASN A 236 13.90 27.95 17.08
N LYS A 237 14.61 27.72 18.19
CA LYS A 237 15.63 26.66 18.31
C LYS A 237 14.99 25.35 18.75
N SER A 238 15.52 24.26 18.21
CA SER A 238 15.09 22.92 18.64
C SER A 238 15.42 22.64 20.10
N VAL A 239 14.51 21.97 20.80
CA VAL A 239 14.67 21.49 22.18
C VAL A 239 14.83 19.98 22.14
N PHE A 240 15.82 19.45 22.86
CA PHE A 240 16.05 18.00 22.93
C PHE A 240 15.50 17.43 24.23
N VAL A 241 14.83 16.28 24.14
CA VAL A 241 14.35 15.49 25.27
C VAL A 241 14.90 14.07 25.12
N SER A 242 15.76 13.65 26.05
CA SER A 242 16.31 12.29 26.06
C SER A 242 15.52 11.40 27.02
N LEU A 243 15.14 10.21 26.56
CA LEU A 243 14.43 9.20 27.35
C LEU A 243 15.32 7.97 27.56
N ASP A 244 15.66 7.67 28.81
CA ASP A 244 16.55 6.57 29.16
C ASP A 244 15.73 5.30 29.50
N PRO A 245 16.12 4.11 29.03
CA PRO A 245 15.52 2.84 29.47
C PRO A 245 15.50 2.62 31.00
N LYS A 246 16.37 3.30 31.77
CA LYS A 246 16.44 3.20 33.23
C LYS A 246 15.44 4.06 33.99
N ASP A 247 14.68 4.91 33.30
CA ASP A 247 13.72 5.78 33.96
C ASP A 247 12.64 4.97 34.69
N ALA A 248 12.31 5.41 35.92
CA ALA A 248 11.34 4.72 36.78
C ALA A 248 9.95 4.55 36.15
N MET A 249 9.61 5.41 35.17
CA MET A 249 8.39 5.32 34.37
C MET A 249 8.26 4.00 33.60
N PHE A 250 9.37 3.47 33.13
CA PHE A 250 9.41 2.26 32.30
C PHE A 250 9.67 0.99 33.13
N ALA A 251 9.82 1.13 34.46
CA ALA A 251 10.02 0.01 35.36
C ALA A 251 8.82 -0.96 35.30
N GLY A 252 9.12 -2.25 35.14
CA GLY A 252 8.10 -3.31 35.03
C GLY A 252 7.55 -3.53 33.61
N PHE A 253 7.94 -2.71 32.64
CA PHE A 253 7.60 -2.93 31.23
C PHE A 253 8.79 -3.51 30.45
N SER A 254 8.46 -4.25 29.40
CA SER A 254 9.36 -4.76 28.37
C SER A 254 8.74 -4.41 27.02
N ARG A 255 9.55 -4.41 25.95
CA ARG A 255 9.11 -4.13 24.57
C ARG A 255 8.18 -2.92 24.45
N ILE A 256 8.74 -1.72 24.37
CA ILE A 256 7.95 -0.47 24.31
C ILE A 256 7.97 0.04 22.86
N ARG A 257 6.83 0.05 22.19
CA ARG A 257 6.70 0.48 20.78
C ARG A 257 5.79 1.69 20.65
N VAL A 258 6.26 2.77 20.04
CA VAL A 258 5.45 3.99 19.87
C VAL A 258 4.39 3.77 18.80
N SER A 259 3.14 4.05 19.15
CA SER A 259 2.03 4.17 18.22
C SER A 259 1.72 5.63 17.90
N LYS A 260 1.75 6.52 18.91
CA LYS A 260 1.52 7.96 18.73
C LYS A 260 2.38 8.76 19.69
N ALA A 261 2.82 9.93 19.26
CA ALA A 261 3.51 10.89 20.12
C ALA A 261 2.80 12.25 20.02
N ARG A 262 2.49 12.84 21.17
CA ARG A 262 1.86 14.17 21.27
C ARG A 262 2.72 15.04 22.15
N CYS A 263 2.73 16.33 21.86
CA CYS A 263 3.51 17.30 22.60
C CYS A 263 2.66 18.53 22.89
N TYR A 264 2.53 18.89 24.15
CA TYR A 264 1.80 20.07 24.60
C TYR A 264 2.75 21.02 25.32
N LEU A 265 2.65 22.30 25.00
CA LEU A 265 3.32 23.36 25.76
C LEU A 265 2.40 23.74 26.93
N GLU A 266 2.74 23.31 28.15
CA GLU A 266 1.91 23.58 29.33
C GLU A 266 2.06 25.02 29.80
N GLY A 267 0.95 25.77 29.78
CA GLY A 267 0.93 27.16 30.26
C GLY A 267 1.32 28.20 29.21
N ALA A 268 1.45 27.80 27.95
CA ALA A 268 1.45 28.72 26.83
C ALA A 268 0.01 29.16 26.52
N SER A 269 -0.20 30.46 26.33
CA SER A 269 -1.46 31.04 25.87
C SER A 269 -1.23 31.85 24.59
N VAL A 270 -2.28 32.10 23.82
CA VAL A 270 -2.20 33.02 22.68
C VAL A 270 -1.94 34.42 23.20
N ALA A 271 -0.99 35.14 22.59
CA ALA A 271 -0.72 36.53 22.98
C ALA A 271 -1.95 37.41 22.64
N PRO A 272 -2.35 38.34 23.52
CA PRO A 272 -3.56 39.15 23.32
C PRO A 272 -3.49 40.08 22.10
N ASP A 273 -2.30 40.29 21.51
CA ASP A 273 -2.05 41.18 20.36
C ASP A 273 -1.97 40.45 19.00
N SER A 274 -2.21 39.14 18.92
CA SER A 274 -2.15 38.44 17.64
C SER A 274 -3.49 38.51 16.87
N ASP A 275 -3.47 38.99 15.63
CA ASP A 275 -4.59 39.02 14.67
C ASP A 275 -5.14 37.62 14.26
N ALA A 276 -4.72 36.56 14.94
CA ALA A 276 -5.07 35.17 14.65
C ALA A 276 -6.29 34.71 15.46
N THR A 277 -7.35 35.52 15.52
CA THR A 277 -8.67 35.12 16.05
C THR A 277 -9.51 34.53 14.92
N GLY A 278 -9.38 33.23 14.71
CA GLY A 278 -10.31 32.48 13.86
C GLY A 278 -9.77 31.12 13.46
N GLU A 279 -10.42 30.05 13.95
CA GLU A 279 -10.44 28.61 13.55
C GLU A 279 -9.15 27.89 13.06
N SER A 280 -8.03 28.58 12.89
CA SER A 280 -6.72 28.12 12.41
C SER A 280 -5.57 28.49 13.38
N ALA A 281 -5.91 28.86 14.63
CA ALA A 281 -4.96 29.18 15.69
C ALA A 281 -4.35 27.93 16.35
N GLY A 282 -3.86 27.00 15.53
CA GLY A 282 -3.17 25.79 15.98
C GLY A 282 -1.67 26.04 16.20
N ILE A 283 -1.12 25.55 17.31
CA ILE A 283 0.34 25.42 17.44
C ILE A 283 0.76 24.15 16.73
N ARG A 284 1.69 24.29 15.78
CA ARG A 284 2.30 23.19 15.06
C ARG A 284 3.67 22.86 15.66
N LEU A 285 3.86 21.61 16.06
CA LEU A 285 5.11 21.11 16.60
C LEU A 285 5.66 19.98 15.73
N PHE A 286 6.92 20.11 15.34
CA PHE A 286 7.69 19.06 14.69
C PHE A 286 8.46 18.27 15.75
N LEU A 287 8.27 16.96 15.71
CA LEU A 287 8.93 15.98 16.58
C LEU A 287 9.85 15.13 15.71
N LYS A 288 11.14 15.05 16.02
CA LYS A 288 12.10 14.22 15.27
C LYS A 288 12.90 13.32 16.19
N THR A 289 13.17 12.08 15.79
CA THR A 289 14.00 11.14 16.56
C THR A 289 15.44 11.09 16.03
N SER A 290 16.40 10.71 16.89
CA SER A 290 17.83 10.62 16.54
C SER A 290 18.24 9.37 15.71
N GLY A 291 17.28 8.51 15.35
CA GLY A 291 17.52 7.24 14.63
C GLY A 291 18.19 6.13 15.46
N ARG A 292 18.82 6.46 16.60
CA ARG A 292 19.30 5.49 17.59
C ARG A 292 18.29 5.34 18.70
N PHE A 293 17.87 4.12 18.99
CA PHE A 293 16.85 3.87 20.00
C PHE A 293 17.12 2.57 20.75
N TYR A 294 16.60 2.49 21.97
CA TYR A 294 16.76 1.35 22.86
C TYR A 294 15.44 0.63 23.06
N ASP A 295 15.48 -0.67 23.33
CA ASP A 295 14.29 -1.39 23.81
C ASP A 295 14.64 -2.28 25.00
N ILE A 296 13.65 -2.48 25.87
CA ILE A 296 13.80 -3.24 27.10
C ILE A 296 13.47 -4.70 26.82
N ASN A 297 14.42 -5.58 27.15
CA ASN A 297 14.32 -7.01 26.86
C ASN A 297 13.17 -7.69 27.63
N LEU A 298 12.59 -8.71 27.01
CA LEU A 298 11.58 -9.58 27.64
C LEU A 298 12.20 -10.38 28.81
N PRO A 299 11.42 -10.64 29.88
CA PRO A 299 11.86 -11.51 30.97
C PRO A 299 12.11 -12.94 30.47
N GLY A 300 13.15 -13.59 30.98
CA GLY A 300 13.55 -14.96 30.57
C GLY A 300 14.79 -15.04 29.65
N ARG A 301 15.41 -13.90 29.32
CA ARG A 301 16.76 -13.88 28.73
C ARG A 301 17.78 -14.24 29.81
N LYS A 302 18.68 -15.20 29.53
CA LYS A 302 19.64 -15.75 30.50
C LYS A 302 20.39 -14.65 31.27
N ASP A 303 20.59 -14.89 32.57
CA ASP A 303 21.37 -14.06 33.47
C ASP A 303 22.73 -13.71 32.85
N GLY A 304 22.96 -12.42 32.56
CA GLY A 304 24.20 -11.90 31.97
C GLY A 304 24.03 -11.13 30.65
N ALA A 305 22.87 -11.19 30.00
CA ALA A 305 22.59 -10.34 28.84
C ALA A 305 22.28 -8.89 29.27
N ALA A 306 22.71 -7.91 28.49
CA ALA A 306 22.39 -6.51 28.73
C ALA A 306 20.86 -6.32 28.87
N PRO A 307 20.37 -5.52 29.82
CA PRO A 307 18.93 -5.37 30.05
C PRO A 307 18.20 -4.63 28.92
N PHE A 308 18.96 -4.00 28.02
CA PHE A 308 18.48 -3.25 26.86
C PHE A 308 19.18 -3.69 25.58
N ASN A 309 18.45 -3.64 24.46
CA ASN A 309 19.00 -3.78 23.12
C ASN A 309 19.08 -2.40 22.47
N ALA A 310 20.22 -2.11 21.81
CA ALA A 310 20.42 -0.89 21.04
C ALA A 310 20.13 -1.17 19.57
N PHE A 311 19.36 -0.29 18.94
CA PHE A 311 19.00 -0.37 17.53
C PHE A 311 19.39 0.92 16.81
N VAL A 312 19.73 0.78 15.54
CA VAL A 312 20.01 1.90 14.63
C VAL A 312 19.04 1.81 13.48
N GLY A 313 18.34 2.90 13.22
CA GLY A 313 17.43 3.06 12.11
C GLY A 313 17.40 4.50 11.62
N ASP A 314 16.47 4.79 10.73
CA ASP A 314 16.28 6.14 10.22
C ASP A 314 15.54 7.03 11.23
N ALA A 315 15.87 8.31 11.22
CA ALA A 315 15.22 9.33 12.04
C ALA A 315 13.78 9.53 11.54
N ARG A 316 12.79 9.39 12.43
CA ARG A 316 11.40 9.66 12.09
C ARG A 316 11.02 11.08 12.49
N ALA A 317 10.31 11.76 11.60
CA ALA A 317 9.71 13.07 11.86
C ALA A 317 8.19 12.93 11.93
N LEU A 318 7.57 13.58 12.91
CA LEU A 318 6.12 13.62 13.13
C LEU A 318 5.68 15.07 13.21
N LEU A 319 4.46 15.30 12.77
CA LEU A 319 3.77 16.57 12.91
C LEU A 319 2.67 16.42 13.94
N PHE A 320 2.62 17.31 14.92
CA PHE A 320 1.53 17.40 15.87
C PHE A 320 0.98 18.82 15.89
N GLU A 321 -0.34 18.96 15.79
CA GLU A 321 -1.01 20.26 15.77
C GLU A 321 -2.20 20.25 16.74
N TYR A 322 -2.25 21.25 17.62
CA TYR A 322 -3.32 21.39 18.61
C TYR A 322 -3.76 22.85 18.79
N SER A 323 -5.04 23.05 19.10
CA SER A 323 -5.60 24.35 19.47
C SER A 323 -5.21 24.71 20.91
N VAL A 324 -4.76 25.94 21.14
CA VAL A 324 -4.29 26.40 22.46
C VAL A 324 -5.44 26.57 23.45
N GLU A 325 -6.61 26.99 22.97
CA GLU A 325 -7.78 27.32 23.79
C GLU A 325 -8.49 26.04 24.29
N ASP A 326 -8.84 25.14 23.37
CA ASP A 326 -9.61 23.94 23.68
C ASP A 326 -8.75 22.70 23.90
N ARG A 327 -7.44 22.77 23.58
CA ARG A 327 -6.55 21.59 23.47
C ARG A 327 -7.06 20.52 22.51
N SER A 328 -7.97 20.89 21.60
CA SER A 328 -8.45 20.02 20.56
C SER A 328 -7.31 19.69 19.60
N ILE A 329 -7.24 18.43 19.17
CA ILE A 329 -6.18 17.95 18.29
C ILE A 329 -6.64 18.21 16.86
N ILE A 330 -5.85 19.00 16.12
CA ILE A 330 -6.09 19.32 14.72
C ILE A 330 -5.36 18.29 13.84
N CYS A 331 -4.11 17.97 14.18
CA CYS A 331 -3.31 16.94 13.53
C CYS A 331 -2.64 16.06 14.58
N ASP A 332 -2.97 14.76 14.61
CA ASP A 332 -2.39 13.81 15.57
C ASP A 332 -1.04 13.29 15.07
N GLY A 333 -0.06 13.19 15.98
CA GLY A 333 1.29 12.71 15.69
C GLY A 333 1.34 11.19 15.57
N GLU A 334 0.67 10.65 14.55
CA GLU A 334 0.60 9.22 14.32
C GLU A 334 1.96 8.69 13.85
N TYR A 335 2.50 7.73 14.60
CA TYR A 335 3.78 7.08 14.31
C TYR A 335 3.64 5.93 13.30
N ARG A 336 2.39 5.61 12.92
CA ARG A 336 2.02 4.41 12.17
C ARG A 336 1.97 4.69 10.67
N GLN A 337 2.66 3.84 9.91
CA GLN A 337 2.14 3.34 8.63
C GLN A 337 1.47 2.01 8.96
N ASN A 338 0.24 1.76 8.47
CA ASN A 338 -0.61 0.64 8.90
C ASN A 338 -0.01 -0.79 8.72
N LEU A 339 1.17 -0.90 8.10
CA LEU A 339 1.90 -2.14 7.82
C LEU A 339 3.32 -2.18 8.41
N ASP A 340 3.73 -1.16 9.19
CA ASP A 340 5.09 -1.10 9.73
C ASP A 340 5.26 -2.04 10.93
N TYR A 341 5.94 -3.17 10.70
CA TYR A 341 6.53 -4.01 11.75
C TYR A 341 7.78 -3.36 12.39
N THR A 342 8.13 -2.16 11.96
CA THR A 342 9.35 -1.40 12.30
C THR A 342 9.09 -0.26 13.29
N ARG A 343 8.00 -0.32 14.07
CA ARG A 343 7.71 0.69 15.10
C ARG A 343 8.90 0.81 16.05
N GLN A 344 9.46 2.00 16.15
CA GLN A 344 10.59 2.26 17.04
C GLN A 344 10.10 2.44 18.48
N SER A 345 11.03 2.32 19.41
CA SER A 345 10.80 2.58 20.82
C SER A 345 10.86 4.08 21.13
N PRO A 346 10.14 4.58 22.14
CA PRO A 346 10.24 5.99 22.54
C PRO A 346 11.59 6.31 23.21
N LEU A 347 12.36 5.28 23.59
CA LEU A 347 13.64 5.40 24.30
C LEU A 347 14.75 5.87 23.35
N THR A 348 14.69 7.15 23.01
CA THR A 348 15.60 7.85 22.10
C THR A 348 15.64 9.33 22.50
N GLU A 349 16.50 10.08 21.83
CA GLU A 349 16.48 11.54 21.86
C GLU A 349 15.44 12.07 20.87
N TRP A 350 14.54 12.89 21.40
CA TRP A 350 13.49 13.60 20.68
C TRP A 350 13.89 15.07 20.51
N GLU A 351 13.91 15.51 19.27
CA GLU A 351 14.08 16.91 18.88
C GLU A 351 12.70 17.54 18.65
N LEU A 352 12.45 18.68 19.28
CA LEU A 352 11.21 19.43 19.26
C LEU A 352 11.44 20.80 18.63
N SER A 353 10.70 21.16 17.59
CA SER A 353 10.72 22.50 17.01
C SER A 353 9.33 23.02 16.68
N ILE A 354 9.15 24.33 16.69
CA ILE A 354 7.88 24.96 16.30
C ILE A 354 7.85 25.04 14.78
N GLY A 355 6.80 24.50 14.19
CA GLY A 355 6.65 24.39 12.75
C GLY A 355 6.08 25.65 12.09
N ALA A 356 6.45 25.85 10.82
CA ALA A 356 5.88 26.90 10.00
C ALA A 356 4.44 26.55 9.55
N GLY A 357 3.59 27.56 9.43
CA GLY A 357 2.21 27.42 8.97
C GLY A 357 1.15 27.23 10.06
N GLY A 358 1.48 27.51 11.32
CA GLY A 358 0.57 27.71 12.45
C GLY A 358 1.02 28.91 13.30
N LEU A 359 0.51 29.03 14.53
CA LEU A 359 0.96 30.07 15.47
C LEU A 359 2.48 30.00 15.68
N GLN A 360 3.18 31.11 15.43
CA GLN A 360 4.63 31.16 15.63
C GLN A 360 4.97 31.53 17.07
N ALA A 361 6.24 31.33 17.47
CA ALA A 361 6.71 31.66 18.81
C ALA A 361 6.50 33.14 19.21
N ARG A 362 6.36 34.04 18.23
CA ARG A 362 6.05 35.47 18.45
C ARG A 362 4.60 35.76 18.81
N ASP A 363 3.69 34.86 18.44
CA ASP A 363 2.24 34.99 18.64
C ASP A 363 1.78 34.28 19.94
N LEU A 364 2.73 33.74 20.69
CA LEU A 364 2.50 32.95 21.91
C LEU A 364 3.04 33.70 23.14
N ASP A 365 2.20 33.79 24.16
CA ASP A 365 2.64 34.21 25.49
C ASP A 365 3.12 33.00 26.30
N PHE A 366 4.41 33.01 26.61
CA PHE A 366 5.09 31.98 27.41
C PHE A 366 5.26 32.37 28.89
N THR A 367 4.56 33.40 29.37
CA THR A 367 4.76 33.92 30.74
C THR A 367 4.33 32.95 31.83
N ASN A 368 3.39 32.04 31.54
CA ASN A 368 2.96 30.99 32.45
C ASN A 368 3.49 29.59 32.08
N LEU A 369 4.53 29.50 31.24
CA LEU A 369 5.06 28.22 30.76
C LEU A 369 5.62 27.38 31.91
N LYS A 370 4.99 26.24 32.17
CA LYS A 370 5.39 25.25 33.18
C LYS A 370 6.37 24.22 32.64
N GLY A 371 6.34 23.97 31.32
CA GLY A 371 7.23 23.02 30.64
C GLY A 371 6.58 22.39 29.42
N ILE A 372 7.23 21.35 28.90
CA ILE A 372 6.74 20.54 27.77
C ILE A 372 6.16 19.25 28.32
N ARG A 373 4.87 18.99 28.05
CA ARG A 373 4.23 17.70 28.29
C ARG A 373 4.30 16.85 27.03
N MET A 374 5.08 15.78 27.07
CA MET A 374 5.08 14.77 26.03
C MET A 374 4.19 13.61 26.45
N GLU A 375 3.29 13.20 25.55
CA GLU A 375 2.44 12.02 25.73
C GLU A 375 2.76 10.98 24.67
N PHE A 376 3.19 9.80 25.11
CA PHE A 376 3.50 8.67 24.23
C PHE A 376 2.45 7.59 24.41
N TRP A 377 1.78 7.23 23.32
CA TRP A 377 0.92 6.05 23.27
C TRP A 377 1.76 4.89 22.79
N CYS A 378 2.02 3.94 23.68
CA CYS A 378 2.91 2.83 23.40
C CYS A 378 2.19 1.49 23.50
N ASP A 379 2.55 0.58 22.61
CA ASP A 379 2.28 -0.84 22.78
C ASP A 379 3.39 -1.41 23.66
N ILE A 380 3.02 -2.03 24.77
CA ILE A 380 3.93 -2.51 25.82
C ILE A 380 3.68 -3.97 26.15
N THR A 381 4.69 -4.63 26.70
CA THR A 381 4.56 -5.96 27.30
C THR A 381 5.00 -5.91 28.75
N LEU A 382 4.39 -6.72 29.62
CA LEU A 382 4.76 -6.76 31.04
C LEU A 382 6.04 -7.58 31.22
N LYS A 383 6.93 -7.09 32.09
CA LYS A 383 8.09 -7.84 32.56
C LYS A 383 7.63 -8.72 33.74
N ILE A 384 6.95 -9.82 33.43
CA ILE A 384 6.50 -10.83 34.41
C ILE A 384 7.68 -11.72 34.82
#